data_AF-A0A851HSL7-F1
#
_entry.id   AF-A0A851HSL7-F1
#
_cell.length_a   1.000
_cell.length_b   1.000
_cell.length_c   1.000
_cell.angle_alpha   90.00
_cell.angle_beta   90.00
_cell.angle_gamma   90.00
#
_symmetry.space_group_name_H-M   'P 1'
#
loop_
_entity.id
_entity.type
_entity.pdbx_description
1 polymer ?
#
loop_
_entity_poly.entity_id
_entity_poly.type
_entity_poly.pdbx_seq_one_letter_code
_entity_poly.pdbx_strand_id
1 'polypeptide(L)'
;MKNHLNRSLLISTLILSGCSATETGQGLQTKPIQTEPETTEHVTKETEIQELKSRILDLEEKLSSVGEPATPNEGWKRVKNWRRLEVGMDYDSVEKILGPAHRIDGGIVANWYYKNGGRVNFYEGRIHRWEEPN
;
A
#
# COMPACT_ATOMS: atom_id res chain seq x y z
N MET A 1 -0.01 -14.33 -36.20
CA MET A 1 -0.70 -13.64 -35.08
C MET A 1 -1.58 -12.57 -35.69
N LYS A 2 -2.89 -12.64 -35.44
CA LYS A 2 -3.92 -11.90 -36.18
C LYS A 2 -4.20 -10.57 -35.46
N ASN A 3 -4.11 -9.48 -36.22
CA ASN A 3 -4.33 -8.11 -35.75
C ASN A 3 -5.84 -7.88 -35.62
N HIS A 4 -6.29 -7.43 -34.46
CA HIS A 4 -7.69 -7.12 -34.21
C HIS A 4 -7.97 -5.66 -34.57
N LEU A 5 -8.65 -5.48 -35.70
CA LEU A 5 -9.11 -4.20 -36.23
C LEU A 5 -10.32 -3.71 -35.44
N ASN A 6 -10.24 -2.48 -34.93
CA ASN A 6 -11.29 -1.79 -34.17
C ASN A 6 -12.59 -1.69 -34.99
N ARG A 7 -13.71 -2.12 -34.40
CA ARG A 7 -15.06 -2.01 -34.99
C ARG A 7 -15.67 -0.65 -34.64
N SER A 8 -15.68 0.24 -35.64
CA SER A 8 -16.43 1.49 -35.65
C SER A 8 -17.93 1.20 -35.82
N LEU A 9 -18.76 1.59 -34.86
CA LEU A 9 -20.23 1.51 -34.94
C LEU A 9 -20.77 2.88 -35.38
N LEU A 10 -21.47 2.88 -36.52
CA LEU A 10 -22.12 4.03 -37.13
C LEU A 10 -23.35 4.44 -36.31
N ILE A 11 -23.44 5.73 -35.98
CA ILE A 11 -24.59 6.33 -35.32
C ILE A 11 -25.61 6.72 -36.40
N SER A 12 -26.71 5.97 -36.49
CA SER A 12 -27.82 6.29 -37.39
C SER A 12 -28.72 7.35 -36.74
N THR A 13 -28.82 8.50 -37.40
CA THR A 13 -29.73 9.61 -37.06
C THR A 13 -31.12 9.30 -37.61
N LEU A 14 -32.13 9.25 -36.74
CA LEU A 14 -33.54 9.12 -37.13
C LEU A 14 -34.19 10.52 -37.11
N ILE A 15 -34.58 11.02 -38.27
CA ILE A 15 -35.36 12.25 -38.44
C ILE A 15 -36.84 11.84 -38.45
N LEU A 16 -37.59 12.15 -37.39
CA LEU A 16 -39.06 12.07 -37.43
C LEU A 16 -39.61 13.34 -38.11
N SER A 17 -40.08 13.18 -39.35
CA SER A 17 -40.96 14.14 -40.02
C SER A 17 -42.40 13.77 -39.68
N GLY A 18 -43.14 14.68 -39.05
CA GLY A 18 -44.54 14.48 -38.69
C GLY A 18 -45.37 15.72 -39.01
N CYS A 19 -46.34 15.57 -39.93
CA CYS A 19 -47.51 16.43 -40.06
C CYS A 19 -48.62 15.69 -40.81
N SER A 20 -49.73 15.40 -40.13
CA SER A 20 -51.11 15.61 -40.61
C SER A 20 -52.09 15.40 -39.45
N ALA A 21 -53.01 16.34 -39.28
CA ALA A 21 -54.05 16.36 -38.27
C ALA A 21 -55.32 15.62 -38.78
N THR A 22 -56.03 14.91 -37.90
CA THR A 22 -57.41 15.22 -37.44
C THR A 22 -57.96 14.11 -36.53
N GLU A 23 -58.81 14.53 -35.58
CA GLU A 23 -59.95 13.81 -34.99
C GLU A 23 -59.83 13.20 -33.57
N THR A 24 -60.25 14.04 -32.61
CA THR A 24 -61.09 13.82 -31.42
C THR A 24 -61.23 12.40 -30.81
N GLY A 25 -60.79 12.25 -29.56
CA GLY A 25 -61.19 11.15 -28.66
C GLY A 25 -60.64 11.35 -27.24
N GLN A 26 -61.53 11.32 -26.25
CA GLN A 26 -61.30 11.70 -24.85
C GLN A 26 -60.40 10.75 -24.05
N GLY A 27 -59.59 11.32 -23.16
CA GLY A 27 -59.31 10.79 -21.81
C GLY A 27 -58.38 9.58 -21.69
N LEU A 28 -57.17 9.82 -21.15
CA LEU A 28 -56.66 9.22 -19.90
C LEU A 28 -55.21 9.67 -19.69
N GLN A 29 -54.91 10.09 -18.46
CA GLN A 29 -53.61 10.59 -18.01
C GLN A 29 -52.45 9.62 -18.32
N THR A 30 -51.43 10.11 -19.02
CA THR A 30 -50.09 9.56 -18.96
C THR A 30 -49.37 10.08 -17.73
N LYS A 31 -49.30 9.23 -16.70
CA LYS A 31 -48.37 9.36 -15.58
C LYS A 31 -46.93 9.34 -16.14
N PRO A 32 -46.04 10.27 -15.77
CA PRO A 32 -44.67 10.23 -16.26
C PRO A 32 -43.94 9.02 -15.67
N ILE A 33 -43.27 8.31 -16.58
CA ILE A 33 -42.31 7.23 -16.34
C ILE A 33 -41.25 7.71 -15.34
N GLN A 34 -41.06 6.95 -14.27
CA GLN A 34 -39.93 7.06 -13.36
C GLN A 34 -38.72 6.43 -14.05
N THR A 35 -37.77 7.27 -14.46
CA THR A 35 -36.37 6.90 -14.63
C THR A 35 -35.62 7.58 -13.50
N GLU A 36 -34.58 6.91 -12.97
CA GLU A 36 -33.51 7.42 -12.09
C GLU A 36 -33.51 6.84 -10.66
N PRO A 37 -32.64 5.83 -10.45
CA PRO A 37 -31.67 5.93 -9.34
C PRO A 37 -30.21 5.54 -9.70
N GLU A 38 -29.90 5.27 -10.97
CA GLU A 38 -28.59 4.67 -11.33
C GLU A 38 -27.41 5.65 -11.30
N THR A 39 -27.66 6.95 -11.43
CA THR A 39 -26.65 8.03 -11.49
C THR A 39 -26.00 8.30 -10.14
N THR A 40 -26.73 8.21 -9.02
CA THR A 40 -26.19 8.50 -7.69
C THR A 40 -25.27 7.42 -7.16
N GLU A 41 -25.58 6.14 -7.43
CA GLU A 41 -24.71 5.04 -7.01
C GLU A 41 -23.37 5.04 -7.74
N HIS A 42 -23.40 5.34 -9.05
CA HIS A 42 -22.19 5.40 -9.85
C HIS A 42 -21.25 6.49 -9.31
N VAL A 43 -21.75 7.72 -9.20
CA VAL A 43 -20.95 8.86 -8.68
C VAL A 43 -20.35 8.57 -7.30
N THR A 44 -21.11 7.90 -6.43
CA THR A 44 -20.62 7.51 -5.10
C THR A 44 -19.46 6.51 -5.19
N LYS A 45 -19.59 5.47 -6.03
CA LYS A 45 -18.53 4.48 -6.26
C LYS A 45 -17.28 5.12 -6.89
N GLU A 46 -17.45 6.04 -7.83
CA GLU A 46 -16.33 6.76 -8.43
C GLU A 46 -15.58 7.62 -7.39
N THR A 47 -16.29 8.26 -6.45
CA THR A 47 -15.64 9.03 -5.37
C THR A 47 -14.88 8.14 -4.39
N GLU A 48 -15.43 7.00 -4.00
CA GLU A 48 -14.75 6.03 -3.12
C GLU A 48 -13.49 5.47 -3.76
N ILE A 49 -13.54 5.15 -5.07
CA ILE A 49 -12.37 4.67 -5.80
C ILE A 49 -11.25 5.73 -5.81
N GLN A 50 -11.59 7.01 -5.96
CA GLN A 50 -10.60 8.09 -5.92
C GLN A 50 -9.99 8.25 -4.52
N GLU A 51 -10.80 8.20 -3.47
CA GLU A 51 -10.31 8.27 -2.09
C GLU A 51 -9.37 7.11 -1.78
N LEU A 52 -9.76 5.88 -2.14
CA LEU A 52 -8.96 4.68 -1.91
C LEU A 52 -7.63 4.74 -2.67
N LYS A 53 -7.64 5.22 -3.92
CA LYS A 53 -6.39 5.43 -4.68
C LYS A 53 -5.47 6.43 -4.00
N SER A 54 -6.02 7.54 -3.50
CA SER A 54 -5.22 8.54 -2.75
C SER A 54 -4.61 7.93 -1.50
N ARG A 55 -5.40 7.17 -0.73
CA ARG A 55 -4.92 6.50 0.49
C ARG A 55 -3.87 5.44 0.21
N ILE A 56 -4.01 4.69 -0.89
CA ILE A 56 -3.00 3.71 -1.31
C ILE A 56 -1.70 4.43 -1.68
N LEU A 57 -1.76 5.50 -2.47
CA LEU A 57 -0.59 6.31 -2.82
C LEU A 57 0.14 6.84 -1.58
N ASP A 58 -0.60 7.42 -0.62
CA ASP A 58 -0.02 7.90 0.64
C ASP A 58 0.65 6.79 1.45
N LEU A 59 0.03 5.60 1.48
CA LEU A 59 0.58 4.43 2.17
C LEU A 59 1.82 3.88 1.45
N GLU A 60 1.81 3.83 0.13
CA GLU A 60 2.93 3.40 -0.69
C GLU A 60 4.12 4.37 -0.56
N GLU A 61 3.87 5.68 -0.53
CA GLU A 61 4.90 6.69 -0.27
C GLU A 61 5.51 6.52 1.13
N LYS A 62 4.66 6.36 2.14
CA LYS A 62 5.11 6.08 3.51
C LYS A 62 5.92 4.79 3.58
N LEU A 63 5.48 3.72 2.93
CA LEU A 63 6.20 2.44 2.89
C LEU A 63 7.51 2.53 2.11
N SER A 64 7.59 3.37 1.07
CA SER A 64 8.84 3.65 0.36
C SER A 64 9.88 4.29 1.28
N SER A 65 9.44 5.15 2.20
CA SER A 65 10.32 5.73 3.24
C SER A 65 10.69 4.72 4.34
N VAL A 66 9.82 3.73 4.61
CA VAL A 66 10.08 2.59 5.50
C VAL A 66 10.89 1.56 4.71
N GLY A 67 12.15 1.88 4.43
CA GLY A 67 12.96 1.12 3.49
C GLY A 67 12.92 -0.39 3.74
N GLU A 68 13.09 -1.15 2.66
CA GLU A 68 12.97 -2.61 2.54
C GLU A 68 13.13 -3.44 3.85
N PRO A 69 12.33 -4.51 4.03
CA PRO A 69 12.53 -5.46 5.11
C PRO A 69 13.96 -6.02 5.00
N ALA A 70 14.72 -5.92 6.08
CA ALA A 70 16.01 -6.59 6.13
C ALA A 70 15.77 -8.09 5.91
N THR A 71 16.60 -8.72 5.08
CA THR A 71 16.61 -10.17 4.96
C THR A 71 16.70 -10.78 6.37
N PRO A 72 15.92 -11.83 6.70
CA PRO A 72 15.64 -12.22 8.09
C PRO A 72 16.83 -12.43 9.03
N ASN A 73 18.05 -12.59 8.51
CA ASN A 73 19.26 -12.83 9.30
C ASN A 73 20.44 -11.90 8.95
N GLU A 74 20.20 -10.83 8.19
CA GLU A 74 21.26 -9.89 7.78
C GLU A 74 20.92 -8.45 8.14
N GLY A 75 20.09 -8.25 9.17
CA GLY A 75 19.76 -6.94 9.70
C GLY A 75 20.99 -6.09 10.02
N TRP A 76 22.05 -6.73 10.49
CA TRP A 76 23.36 -6.14 10.80
C TRP A 76 24.04 -5.46 9.60
N LYS A 77 23.68 -5.78 8.35
CA LYS A 77 24.27 -5.10 7.17
C LYS A 77 23.76 -3.66 6.99
N ARG A 78 22.60 -3.32 7.55
CA ARG A 78 21.93 -2.03 7.31
C ARG A 78 22.12 -1.11 8.51
N VAL A 79 22.84 0.01 8.35
CA VAL A 79 23.09 1.00 9.44
C VAL A 79 21.80 1.45 10.13
N LYS A 80 20.70 1.64 9.37
CA LYS A 80 19.38 1.99 9.94
C LYS A 80 18.89 1.02 11.02
N ASN A 81 19.28 -0.26 10.98
CA ASN A 81 18.90 -1.24 11.99
C ASN A 81 19.72 -1.09 13.27
N TRP A 82 21.00 -0.71 13.17
CA TRP A 82 21.82 -0.39 14.34
C TRP A 82 21.25 0.79 15.12
N ARG A 83 20.71 1.77 14.42
CA ARG A 83 20.05 2.95 15.01
C ARG A 83 18.69 2.66 15.65
N ARG A 84 18.17 1.43 15.49
CA ARG A 84 16.96 0.95 16.18
C ARG A 84 17.30 0.25 17.51
N LEU A 85 18.58 0.04 17.82
CA LEU A 85 18.98 -0.48 19.11
C LEU A 85 18.78 0.57 20.20
N GLU A 86 18.38 0.11 21.38
CA GLU A 86 18.20 0.94 22.55
C GLU A 86 18.86 0.27 23.75
N VAL A 87 19.35 1.09 24.69
CA VAL A 87 19.87 0.60 25.97
C VAL A 87 18.77 -0.17 26.71
N GLY A 88 19.11 -1.32 27.30
CA GLY A 88 18.17 -2.15 28.04
C GLY A 88 17.51 -3.29 27.25
N MET A 89 17.61 -3.28 25.91
CA MET A 89 17.12 -4.37 25.06
C MET A 89 17.80 -5.70 25.40
N ASP A 90 17.03 -6.79 25.34
CA ASP A 90 17.50 -8.16 25.54
C ASP A 90 18.06 -8.77 24.25
N TYR A 91 18.67 -9.95 24.39
CA TYR A 91 19.26 -10.70 23.28
C TYR A 91 18.27 -10.96 22.14
N ASP A 92 17.05 -11.40 22.45
CA ASP A 92 16.03 -11.73 21.46
C ASP A 92 15.62 -10.51 20.63
N SER A 93 15.52 -9.35 21.27
CA SER A 93 15.21 -8.09 20.60
C SER A 93 16.34 -7.67 19.66
N VAL A 94 17.60 -7.83 20.09
CA VAL A 94 18.77 -7.56 19.22
C VAL A 94 18.79 -8.51 18.03
N GLU A 95 18.56 -9.81 18.26
CA GLU A 95 18.56 -10.80 17.20
C GLU A 95 17.43 -10.58 16.19
N LYS A 96 16.25 -10.10 16.62
CA LYS A 96 15.18 -9.68 15.70
C LYS A 96 15.54 -8.48 14.83
N ILE A 97 16.38 -7.56 15.32
CA ILE A 97 16.75 -6.33 14.62
C ILE A 97 17.96 -6.54 13.71
N LEU A 98 19.01 -7.15 14.24
CA LEU A 98 20.29 -7.32 13.56
C LEU A 98 20.48 -8.72 12.98
N GLY A 99 19.73 -9.72 13.43
CA GLY A 99 20.02 -11.12 13.15
C GLY A 99 21.13 -11.68 14.06
N PRO A 100 21.53 -12.94 13.81
CA PRO A 100 22.51 -13.64 14.64
C PRO A 100 23.89 -13.00 14.55
N ALA A 101 24.58 -12.94 15.69
CA ALA A 101 25.96 -12.49 15.76
C ALA A 101 26.92 -13.51 15.10
N HIS A 102 28.02 -13.04 14.54
CA HIS A 102 29.06 -13.90 13.98
C HIS A 102 29.89 -14.59 15.07
N ARG A 103 30.13 -13.88 16.18
CA ARG A 103 30.84 -14.36 17.35
C ARG A 103 30.20 -13.78 18.61
N ILE A 104 30.10 -14.58 19.66
CA ILE A 104 29.59 -14.18 20.97
C ILE A 104 30.65 -14.53 22.02
N ASP A 105 31.13 -13.51 22.71
CA ASP A 105 31.92 -13.66 23.93
C ASP A 105 30.95 -13.47 25.11
N GLY A 106 30.48 -14.56 25.72
CA GLY A 106 29.44 -14.52 26.77
C GLY A 106 29.97 -14.16 28.17
N GLY A 107 29.05 -13.97 29.13
CA GLY A 107 29.36 -13.65 30.52
C GLY A 107 28.35 -12.67 31.13
N ILE A 108 28.64 -12.16 32.33
CA ILE A 108 27.90 -11.01 32.92
C ILE A 108 28.03 -9.79 32.00
N VAL A 109 29.24 -9.57 31.49
CA VAL A 109 29.50 -8.68 30.36
C VAL A 109 29.64 -9.55 29.12
N ALA A 110 28.72 -9.40 28.17
CA ALA A 110 28.76 -10.15 26.91
C ALA A 110 29.05 -9.21 25.73
N ASN A 111 29.81 -9.69 24.76
CA ASN A 111 30.13 -8.96 23.53
C ASN A 111 29.70 -9.77 22.31
N TRP A 112 28.83 -9.18 21.49
CA TRP A 112 28.41 -9.75 20.22
C TRP A 112 29.12 -9.01 19.09
N TYR A 113 29.69 -9.77 18.14
CA TYR A 113 30.44 -9.22 17.01
C TYR A 113 29.77 -9.62 15.70
N TYR A 114 29.68 -8.66 14.78
CA TYR A 114 29.12 -8.85 13.46
C TYR A 114 30.21 -8.73 12.39
N LYS A 115 30.00 -9.36 11.22
CA LYS A 115 31.03 -9.49 10.18
C LYS A 115 31.48 -8.16 9.57
N ASN A 116 30.65 -7.12 9.65
CA ASN A 116 31.00 -5.77 9.20
C ASN A 116 31.77 -4.96 10.24
N GLY A 117 32.21 -5.56 11.35
CA GLY A 117 32.98 -4.87 12.39
C GLY A 117 32.12 -4.17 13.45
N GLY A 118 30.80 -4.11 13.28
CA GLY A 118 29.91 -3.63 14.33
C GLY A 118 29.87 -4.59 15.53
N ARG A 119 29.65 -4.04 16.73
CA ARG A 119 29.57 -4.82 17.97
C ARG A 119 28.51 -4.31 18.93
N VAL A 120 27.93 -5.22 19.71
CA VAL A 120 26.96 -4.90 20.78
C VAL A 120 27.53 -5.42 22.10
N ASN A 121 27.56 -4.55 23.11
CA ASN A 121 28.00 -4.88 24.45
C ASN A 121 26.78 -4.94 25.39
N PHE A 122 26.71 -6.03 26.13
CA PHE A 122 25.66 -6.30 27.10
C PHE A 122 26.23 -6.33 28.52
N TYR A 123 25.45 -5.85 29.48
CA TYR A 123 25.66 -6.00 30.91
C TYR A 123 24.41 -6.66 31.51
N GLU A 124 24.59 -7.79 32.20
CA GLU A 124 23.50 -8.59 32.79
C GLU A 124 22.37 -8.91 31.80
N GLY A 125 22.73 -9.25 30.56
CA GLY A 125 21.77 -9.66 29.53
C GLY A 125 21.06 -8.51 28.80
N ARG A 126 21.43 -7.26 29.07
CA ARG A 126 20.82 -6.08 28.44
C ARG A 126 21.85 -5.23 27.72
N ILE A 127 21.49 -4.62 26.59
CA ILE A 127 22.39 -3.70 25.87
C ILE A 127 22.82 -2.60 26.84
N HIS A 128 24.13 -2.42 26.97
CA HIS A 128 24.75 -1.28 27.62
C HIS A 128 25.22 -0.24 26.59
N ARG A 129 25.85 -0.70 25.50
CA ARG A 129 26.28 0.15 24.37
C ARG A 129 26.50 -0.68 23.10
N TRP A 130 26.62 -0.01 21.95
CA TRP A 130 27.03 -0.64 20.69
C TRP A 130 27.92 0.30 19.88
N GLU A 131 28.59 -0.27 18.88
CA GLU A 131 29.35 0.45 17.87
C GLU A 131 28.81 0.01 16.51
N GLU A 132 28.22 0.96 15.79
CA GLU A 132 27.74 0.73 14.42
C GLU A 132 28.93 0.65 13.45
N PRO A 133 28.85 -0.16 12.38
CA PRO A 133 29.84 -0.20 11.32
C PRO A 133 29.92 1.15 10.59
N ASN A 134 31.12 1.51 10.11
CA ASN A 134 31.33 2.69 9.25
C ASN A 134 30.70 2.54 7.87
#